data_AF-A0A7W1V4U6-F1
#
_entry.id   AF-A0A7W1V4U6-F1
#
_cell.length_a   1.000
_cell.length_b   1.000
_cell.length_c   1.000
_cell.angle_alpha   90.00
_cell.angle_beta   90.00
_cell.angle_gamma   90.00
#
_symmetry.space_group_name_H-M   'P 1'
#
loop_
_entity.id
_entity.type
_entity.pdbx_description
1 polymer ?
#
loop_
_entity_poly.entity_id
_entity_poly.type
_entity_poly.pdbx_seq_one_letter_code
_entity_poly.pdbx_strand_id
1 'polypeptide(L)'
;MYTFPTPGPTNLRVELGVGRCNIRAEDTDTTTVELVAIHGDSHAQELVDRSTVEQRGDNVVVLVPKAKGGLFGRKGEVEATIVVPTATNVDVQLG
;
A
#
# COMPACT_ATOMS: atom_id res chain seq x y z
N MET A 1 10.29 1.25 2.57
CA MET A 1 9.51 1.12 3.81
C MET A 1 9.16 2.51 4.31
N TYR A 2 7.89 2.74 4.67
CA TYR A 2 7.38 3.98 5.25
C TYR A 2 6.88 3.72 6.67
N THR A 3 7.04 4.72 7.54
CA THR A 3 6.65 4.64 8.95
C THR A 3 6.00 5.94 9.37
N PHE A 4 4.82 5.86 9.99
CA PHE A 4 4.01 7.01 10.39
C PHE A 4 3.56 6.88 11.85
N PRO A 5 3.68 7.94 12.67
CA PRO A 5 3.13 7.95 14.03
C PRO A 5 1.60 7.98 13.97
N THR A 6 0.96 7.01 14.60
CA THR A 6 -0.49 6.83 14.65
C THR A 6 -0.93 6.38 16.05
N PRO A 7 -0.78 7.23 17.09
CA PRO A 7 -1.08 6.88 18.47
C PRO A 7 -2.59 6.84 18.79
N GLY A 8 -3.44 7.29 17.86
CA GLY A 8 -4.88 7.35 18.01
C GLY A 8 -5.61 6.60 16.89
N PRO A 9 -6.95 6.69 16.87
CA PRO A 9 -7.75 6.14 15.77
C PRO A 9 -7.24 6.63 14.42
N THR A 10 -6.99 5.70 13.51
CA THR A 10 -6.37 5.97 12.21
C THR A 10 -7.33 5.56 11.10
N ASN A 11 -7.29 6.25 9.97
CA ASN A 11 -7.96 5.81 8.74
C ASN A 11 -6.91 5.41 7.71
N LEU A 12 -6.90 4.14 7.33
CA LEU A 12 -6.06 3.63 6.26
C LEU A 12 -6.87 3.54 4.97
N ARG A 13 -6.44 4.25 3.93
CA ARG A 13 -6.94 4.08 2.56
C ARG A 13 -5.88 3.42 1.70
N VAL A 14 -6.24 2.32 1.05
CA VAL A 14 -5.37 1.56 0.16
C VAL A 14 -6.02 1.44 -1.20
N GLU A 15 -5.37 1.95 -2.24
CA GLU A 15 -5.73 1.68 -3.63
C GLU A 15 -4.56 0.98 -4.32
N LEU A 16 -4.71 -0.31 -4.61
CA LEU A 16 -3.74 -1.06 -5.40
C LEU A 16 -4.33 -1.38 -6.76
N GLY A 17 -3.77 -0.76 -7.80
CA GLY A 17 -4.21 -1.02 -9.16
C GLY A 17 -3.91 -2.43 -9.69
N VAL A 18 -2.97 -3.15 -9.06
CA VAL A 18 -2.62 -4.54 -9.37
C VAL A 18 -1.78 -5.15 -8.23
N GLY A 19 -2.05 -6.40 -7.87
CA GLY A 19 -1.28 -7.17 -6.90
C GLY A 19 -2.06 -7.54 -5.64
N ARG A 20 -1.39 -7.60 -4.48
CA ARG A 20 -1.97 -8.06 -3.22
C ARG A 20 -1.66 -7.12 -2.05
N CYS A 21 -2.56 -7.08 -1.08
CA CYS A 21 -2.41 -6.30 0.14
C CYS A 21 -2.62 -7.18 1.36
N ASN A 22 -1.64 -7.18 2.27
CA ASN A 22 -1.69 -7.83 3.57
C ASN A 22 -1.72 -6.73 4.64
N ILE A 23 -2.80 -6.68 5.42
CA ILE A 23 -2.96 -5.72 6.51
C ILE A 23 -3.03 -6.48 7.82
N ARG A 24 -2.17 -6.11 8.78
CA ARG A 24 -2.15 -6.67 10.14
C ARG A 24 -2.42 -5.58 11.16
N ALA A 25 -3.40 -5.82 12.03
CA ALA A 25 -3.66 -4.97 13.17
C ALA A 25 -2.83 -5.42 14.39
N GLU A 26 -2.17 -4.49 15.06
CA GLU A 26 -1.31 -4.73 16.22
C GLU A 26 -1.57 -3.70 17.33
N ASP A 27 -1.19 -4.04 18.56
CA ASP A 27 -1.13 -3.08 19.67
C ASP A 27 0.14 -2.22 19.50
N THR A 28 0.00 -1.17 18.69
CA THR A 28 1.08 -0.28 18.30
C THR A 28 0.55 1.15 18.14
N ASP A 29 1.43 2.13 18.30
CA ASP A 29 1.18 3.55 18.05
C ASP A 29 1.70 4.01 16.69
N THR A 30 2.04 3.06 15.81
CA THR A 30 2.76 3.33 14.56
C THR A 30 2.17 2.52 13.41
N THR A 31 2.04 3.14 12.24
CA THR A 31 1.68 2.46 11.00
C THR A 31 2.92 2.26 10.15
N THR A 32 3.15 1.04 9.65
CA THR A 32 4.24 0.75 8.72
C THR A 32 3.68 0.27 7.38
N VAL A 33 4.30 0.70 6.29
CA VAL A 33 3.94 0.31 4.93
C VAL A 33 5.19 -0.15 4.19
N GLU A 34 5.14 -1.37 3.69
CA GLU A 34 6.14 -1.94 2.80
C GLU A 34 5.49 -2.26 1.45
N LEU A 35 6.12 -1.78 0.37
CA LEU A 35 5.72 -2.06 -1.00
C LEU A 35 6.86 -2.79 -1.69
N VAL A 36 6.59 -3.97 -2.25
CA VAL A 36 7.59 -4.77 -2.96
C VAL A 36 7.07 -5.17 -4.34
N ALA A 37 7.98 -5.12 -5.31
CA ALA A 37 7.76 -5.67 -6.64
C ALA A 37 7.78 -7.21 -6.57
N ILE A 38 6.66 -7.87 -6.87
CA ILE A 38 6.61 -9.32 -6.90
C ILE A 38 7.44 -9.82 -8.10
N HIS A 39 8.21 -10.88 -7.90
CA HIS A 39 9.08 -11.52 -8.90
C HIS A 39 10.20 -10.64 -9.49
N GLY A 40 10.46 -9.45 -8.94
CA GLY A 40 11.53 -8.57 -9.40
C GLY A 40 11.32 -8.02 -10.82
N ASP A 41 10.06 -7.96 -11.30
CA ASP A 41 9.72 -7.38 -12.59
C ASP A 41 10.02 -5.87 -12.59
N SER A 42 10.72 -5.37 -13.61
CA SER A 42 11.03 -3.96 -13.76
C SER A 42 9.76 -3.09 -13.87
N HIS A 43 8.67 -3.63 -14.42
CA HIS A 43 7.39 -2.94 -14.44
C HIS A 43 6.76 -2.85 -13.04
N ALA A 44 6.88 -3.90 -12.23
CA ALA A 44 6.41 -3.86 -10.84
C ALA A 44 7.25 -2.87 -10.02
N GLN A 45 8.56 -2.81 -10.27
CA GLN A 45 9.43 -1.81 -9.63
C GLN A 45 9.02 -0.38 -10.02
N GLU A 46 8.72 -0.11 -11.29
CA GLU A 46 8.22 1.20 -11.72
C GLU A 46 6.90 1.58 -11.02
N LEU A 47 6.01 0.62 -10.79
CA LEU A 47 4.76 0.84 -10.06
C LEU A 47 5.01 1.20 -8.59
N VAL A 48 5.98 0.55 -7.94
CA VAL A 48 6.41 0.87 -6.57
C VAL A 48 7.02 2.28 -6.54
N ASP A 49 7.91 2.62 -7.47
CA ASP A 49 8.58 3.91 -7.50
C ASP A 49 7.60 5.07 -7.75
N ARG A 50 6.50 4.81 -8.47
CA ARG A 50 5.44 5.77 -8.76
C ARG A 50 4.31 5.77 -7.73
N SER A 51 4.39 4.91 -6.71
CA SER A 51 3.39 4.85 -5.65
C SER A 51 3.42 6.12 -4.79
N THR A 52 2.28 6.44 -4.21
CA THR A 52 2.18 7.49 -3.19
C THR A 52 1.88 6.84 -1.85
N VAL A 53 2.76 7.07 -0.88
CA VAL A 53 2.58 6.62 0.50
C VAL A 53 2.78 7.82 1.40
N GLU A 54 1.71 8.31 2.02
CA GLU A 54 1.72 9.55 2.79
C GLU A 54 0.77 9.50 3.99
N GLN A 55 1.05 10.34 4.99
CA GLN A 55 0.16 10.60 6.12
C GLN A 55 -0.37 12.03 6.05
N ARG A 56 -1.68 12.19 6.25
CA ARG A 56 -2.38 13.48 6.34
C ARG A 56 -3.26 13.52 7.59
N GLY A 57 -2.70 14.06 8.67
CA GLY A 57 -3.31 13.94 10.00
C GLY A 57 -3.45 12.47 10.39
N ASP A 58 -4.66 12.05 10.74
CA ASP A 58 -4.96 10.67 11.14
C ASP A 58 -5.22 9.73 9.95
N ASN A 59 -4.99 10.19 8.72
CA ASN A 59 -5.20 9.39 7.51
C ASN A 59 -3.85 8.93 6.94
N VAL A 60 -3.71 7.63 6.72
CA VAL A 60 -2.59 7.03 5.97
C VAL A 60 -3.12 6.58 4.61
N VAL A 61 -2.47 7.03 3.54
CA VAL A 61 -2.91 6.79 2.17
C VAL A 61 -1.82 6.05 1.41
N VAL A 62 -2.19 4.93 0.80
CA VAL A 62 -1.33 4.09 -0.04
C VAL A 62 -1.98 3.98 -1.42
N LEU A 63 -1.37 4.61 -2.44
CA LEU A 63 -1.85 4.60 -3.83
C LEU A 63 -0.80 3.98 -4.73
N VAL A 64 -1.10 2.82 -5.30
CA VAL A 64 -0.30 2.18 -6.35
C VAL A 64 -1.07 2.29 -7.67
N PRO A 65 -0.52 2.95 -8.70
CA PRO A 65 -1.24 3.17 -9.95
C PRO A 65 -1.57 1.84 -10.65
N LYS A 66 -2.62 1.84 -11.47
CA LYS A 66 -2.91 0.71 -12.35
C LYS A 66 -1.78 0.52 -13.36
N ALA A 67 -1.43 -0.74 -13.63
CA ALA A 67 -0.50 -1.08 -14.70
C ALA A 67 -1.02 -0.52 -16.04
N LYS A 68 -0.24 0.36 -16.68
CA LYS A 68 -0.52 0.83 -18.04
C LYS A 68 0.12 -0.17 -19.02
N GLY A 69 -0.61 -1.20 -19.41
CA GLY A 69 -0.20 -2.16 -20.44
C GLY A 69 -1.36 -2.44 -21.38
N GLY A 70 -1.14 -2.32 -22.70
CA GLY A 70 -2.10 -2.77 -23.72
C GLY A 70 -2.34 -4.28 -23.65
N LEU A 71 -3.26 -4.80 -24.47
CA LEU A 71 -3.79 -6.18 -24.47
C LEU A 71 -2.78 -7.36 -24.35
N PHE A 72 -1.46 -7.12 -24.44
CA PHE A 72 -0.41 -8.13 -24.48
C PHE A 72 0.80 -7.87 -23.54
N GLY A 73 0.77 -6.84 -22.67
CA GLY A 73 1.89 -6.54 -21.75
C GLY A 73 1.81 -7.28 -20.41
N ARG A 74 2.94 -7.79 -19.90
CA ARG A 74 3.02 -8.34 -18.53
C ARG A 74 2.60 -7.28 -17.52
N LYS A 75 1.63 -7.63 -16.66
CA LYS A 75 1.21 -6.79 -15.54
C LYS A 75 2.21 -7.03 -14.41
N GLY A 76 3.05 -6.05 -14.09
CA GLY A 76 3.83 -6.10 -12.85
C GLY A 76 2.86 -6.16 -11.67
N GLU A 77 3.15 -7.00 -10.67
CA GLU A 77 2.33 -7.12 -9.45
C GLU A 77 3.08 -6.53 -8.26
N VAL A 78 2.37 -5.77 -7.42
CA VAL A 78 2.92 -5.18 -6.20
C VAL A 78 2.32 -5.88 -4.99
N GLU A 79 3.16 -6.20 -4.00
CA GLU A 79 2.69 -6.62 -2.68
C GLU A 79 2.84 -5.46 -1.70
N ALA A 80 1.73 -5.11 -1.06
CA ALA A 80 1.69 -4.16 0.05
C ALA A 80 1.55 -4.93 1.37
N THR A 81 2.51 -4.79 2.27
CA THR A 81 2.41 -5.28 3.66
C THR A 81 2.28 -4.08 4.58
N ILE A 82 1.19 -4.04 5.34
CA ILE A 82 0.83 -2.89 6.17
C ILE A 82 0.55 -3.37 7.60
N VAL A 83 1.23 -2.76 8.57
CA VAL A 83 0.90 -2.92 10.00
C VAL A 83 0.22 -1.64 10.47
N VAL A 84 -0.90 -1.78 11.17
CA VAL A 84 -1.68 -0.66 11.70
C VAL A 84 -2.07 -0.88 13.17
N PRO A 85 -2.37 0.18 13.93
CA PRO A 85 -3.03 0.05 15.23
C PRO A 85 -4.38 -0.68 15.14
N THR A 86 -4.77 -1.39 16.20
CA THR A 86 -6.06 -2.14 16.26
C THR A 86 -7.32 -1.31 16.05
N ALA A 87 -7.29 -0.01 16.38
CA ALA A 87 -8.42 0.90 16.22
C ALA A 87 -8.50 1.57 14.83
N THR A 88 -7.86 1.00 13.81
CA THR A 88 -7.78 1.58 12.47
C THR A 88 -9.01 1.23 11.63
N ASN A 89 -9.64 2.23 11.02
CA ASN A 89 -10.62 2.03 9.96
C ASN A 89 -9.88 1.75 8.65
N VAL A 90 -10.29 0.72 7.91
CA VAL A 90 -9.61 0.30 6.69
C VAL A 90 -10.56 0.36 5.50
N ASP A 91 -10.13 1.07 4.45
CA ASP A 91 -10.77 1.10 3.14
C ASP A 91 -9.77 0.59 2.09
N VAL A 92 -10.08 -0.55 1.46
CA VAL A 92 -9.22 -1.17 0.45
C VAL A 92 -9.95 -1.30 -0.87
N GLN A 93 -9.32 -0.79 -1.92
CA GLN A 93 -9.72 -0.99 -3.30
C GLN A 93 -8.59 -1.70 -4.07
N LEU A 94 -8.89 -2.90 -4.56
CA LEU A 94 -8.00 -3.66 -5.43
C LEU A 94 -8.56 -3.66 -6.87
N GLY A 95 -7.66 -3.58 -7.85
CA GLY A 95 -7.96 -3.46 -9.29
C GLY A 95 -8.05 -4.77 -10.06
#